data_AF-A0A969GDE9-F1
#
_entry.id   AF-A0A969GDE9-F1
#
_cell.length_a   1.000
_cell.length_b   1.000
_cell.length_c   1.000
_cell.angle_alpha   90.00
_cell.angle_beta   90.00
_cell.angle_gamma   90.00
#
_symmetry.space_group_name_H-M   'P 1'
#
loop_
_entity.id
_entity.type
_entity.pdbx_description
1 polymer ?
#
loop_
_entity_poly.entity_id
_entity_poly.type
_entity_poly.pdbx_seq_one_letter_code
_entity_poly.pdbx_strand_id
1 'polypeptide(L)' 'FHATLEEIAEADLLLHVVDISHPNALGQFEAVQETLEEIGADHIPNGDSIKQSRSLERP' A
#
# COMPACT_ATOMS: atom_id res chain seq x y z
N PHE A 1 11.92 -2.03 9.22
CA PHE A 1 10.98 -1.70 8.15
C PHE A 1 11.76 -1.21 6.93
N HIS A 2 12.78 -1.99 6.59
CA HIS A 2 13.78 -1.79 5.55
C HIS A 2 14.25 -3.22 5.19
N ALA A 3 13.30 -4.16 5.11
CA ALA A 3 13.49 -5.29 4.20
C ALA A 3 13.80 -4.61 2.88
N THR A 4 15.01 -4.84 2.36
CA THR A 4 15.71 -3.87 1.53
C THR A 4 14.80 -3.45 0.38
N LEU A 5 14.78 -2.17 0.02
CA LEU A 5 13.99 -1.72 -1.13
C LEU A 5 14.37 -2.52 -2.41
N GLU A 6 15.56 -3.11 -2.42
CA GLU A 6 16.01 -4.11 -3.39
C GLU A 6 15.16 -5.40 -3.40
N GLU A 7 14.73 -5.94 -2.26
CA GLU A 7 13.82 -7.11 -2.20
C GLU A 7 12.43 -6.80 -2.78
N ILE A 8 11.99 -5.53 -2.71
CA ILE A 8 10.74 -5.10 -3.34
C ILE A 8 10.86 -5.22 -4.85
N ALA A 9 11.99 -4.81 -5.44
CA ALA A 9 12.22 -4.86 -6.89
C ALA A 9 12.23 -6.29 -7.46
N GLU A 10 12.50 -7.29 -6.62
CA GLU A 10 12.47 -8.71 -7.00
C GLU A 10 11.13 -9.41 -6.72
N ALA A 11 10.14 -8.70 -6.17
CA ALA A 11 8.86 -9.30 -5.81
C ALA A 11 7.99 -9.59 -7.04
N ASP A 12 7.34 -10.75 -7.04
CA ASP A 12 6.35 -11.10 -8.08
C ASP A 12 5.01 -10.34 -7.93
N LEU A 13 4.71 -9.89 -6.70
CA LEU A 13 3.45 -9.24 -6.34
C LEU A 13 3.62 -8.39 -5.07
N LEU A 14 3.06 -7.18 -5.11
CA LEU A 14 2.92 -6.32 -3.93
C LEU A 14 1.45 -6.28 -3.49
N LEU A 15 1.24 -6.43 -2.18
CA LEU A 15 -0.07 -6.28 -1.54
C LEU A 15 -0.04 -5.02 -0.69
N HIS A 16 -0.64 -3.96 -1.21
CA HIS A 16 -0.77 -2.70 -0.49
C HIS A 16 -2.13 -2.65 0.22
N VAL A 17 -2.12 -2.46 1.54
CA VAL A 17 -3.35 -2.40 2.35
C VAL A 17 -3.65 -0.96 2.69
N VAL A 18 -4.77 -0.44 2.15
CA VAL A 18 -5.21 0.95 2.35
C VAL A 18 -6.31 1.00 3.40
N ASP A 19 -6.09 1.73 4.50
CA ASP A 19 -7.15 2.00 5.49
C ASP A 19 -7.96 3.23 5.08
N ILE A 20 -9.16 3.00 4.54
CA ILE A 20 -10.08 4.05 4.07
C ILE A 20 -10.92 4.68 5.19
N SER A 21 -10.67 4.33 6.46
CA SER A 21 -11.25 5.05 7.61
C SER A 21 -10.55 6.39 7.84
N HIS A 22 -9.30 6.54 7.40
CA HIS A 22 -8.55 7.77 7.55
C HIS A 22 -8.98 8.81 6.50
N PRO A 23 -9.20 10.08 6.89
CA PRO A 23 -9.60 11.14 5.94
C PRO A 23 -8.52 11.43 4.89
N ASN A 24 -7.26 11.06 5.15
CA ASN A 24 -6.13 11.20 4.24
C ASN A 24 -5.69 9.87 3.61
N ALA A 25 -6.58 8.87 3.51
CA ALA A 25 -6.24 7.58 2.91
C ALA A 25 -5.72 7.73 1.46
N LEU A 26 -6.27 8.68 0.70
CA LEU A 26 -5.82 8.96 -0.66
C LEU A 26 -4.39 9.49 -0.69
N GLY A 27 -4.04 10.46 0.16
CA GLY A 27 -2.67 10.99 0.21
C GLY A 27 -1.66 9.96 0.70
N GLN A 28 -2.06 9.04 1.59
CA GLN A 28 -1.22 7.91 1.99
C GLN A 28 -1.00 6.94 0.82
N PHE A 29 -2.05 6.68 0.03
CA PHE A 29 -1.95 5.86 -1.16
C PHE A 29 -1.00 6.48 -2.21
N GLU A 30 -1.18 7.77 -2.51
CA GLU A 30 -0.35 8.51 -3.47
C GLU A 30 1.13 8.51 -3.05
N ALA A 31 1.44 8.74 -1.78
CA ALA A 31 2.81 8.71 -1.27
C ALA A 31 3.49 7.33 -1.44
N VAL A 32 2.72 6.24 -1.30
CA VAL A 32 3.23 4.88 -1.53
C VAL A 32 3.49 4.65 -3.02
N GLN A 33 2.61 5.11 -3.91
CA GLN A 33 2.82 5.02 -5.35
C GLN A 33 4.07 5.81 -5.80
N GLU A 34 4.25 7.04 -5.29
CA GLU A 34 5.44 7.85 -5.55
C GLU A 34 6.71 7.13 -5.08
N THR A 35 6.69 6.52 -3.89
CA THR A 35 7.82 5.74 -3.38
C THR A 35 8.14 4.53 -4.27
N LEU A 36 7.12 3.82 -4.79
CA LEU A 36 7.32 2.69 -5.70
C LEU A 36 7.93 3.12 -7.03
N GLU A 37 7.54 4.29 -7.54
CA GLU A 37 8.13 4.89 -8.75
C GLU A 37 9.60 5.30 -8.51
N GLU A 38 9.90 5.94 -7.37
CA GLU A 38 11.27 6.35 -7.02
C GLU A 38 12.25 5.17 -6.92
N ILE A 39 11.78 4.00 -6.50
CA ILE A 39 12.60 2.79 -6.39
C ILE A 39 12.52 1.89 -7.64
N GLY A 40 11.77 2.29 -8.68
CA GLY A 40 11.61 1.52 -9.92
C GLY A 40 10.79 0.23 -9.78
N ALA A 41 9.92 0.15 -8.78
CA ALA A 41 9.04 -1.00 -8.50
C ALA A 41 7.59 -0.80 -9.02
N ASP A 42 7.33 0.27 -9.76
CA ASP A 42 6.04 0.60 -10.37
C ASP A 42 5.55 -0.44 -11.40
N HIS A 43 6.49 -1.19 -11.98
CA HIS A 43 6.21 -2.27 -12.93
C HIS A 43 5.67 -3.55 -12.27
N ILE A 44 5.80 -3.67 -10.95
CA ILE A 44 5.39 -4.87 -10.21
C ILE A 44 3.88 -4.85 -10.05
N PRO A 45 3.17 -5.97 -10.31
CA PRO A 45 1.75 -6.06 -10.04
C PRO A 45 1.45 -5.63 -8.61
N ASN A 46 0.63 -4.59 -8.43
CA ASN A 46 0.18 -4.13 -7.12
C ASN A 46 -1.33 -4.38 -6.97
N GLY A 47 -1.70 -5.12 -5.93
CA GLY A 47 -3.09 -5.33 -5.54
C GLY A 47 -3.44 -4.48 -4.33
N ASP A 48 -4.25 -3.43 -4.52
CA ASP A 48 -4.72 -2.62 -3.41
C ASP A 48 -5.89 -3.30 -2.69
N SER A 49 -5.67 -3.69 -1.44
CA SER A 49 -6.73 -4.17 -0.56
C SER A 49 -7.26 -3.02 0.30
N ILE A 50 -8.46 -2.56 -0.02
CA ILE A 50 -9.17 -1.55 0.77
C ILE A 50 -9.72 -2.16 2.06
N LYS A 51 -9.38 -1.57 3.20
CA LYS A 51 -9.96 -1.91 4.50
C LYS A 51 -10.69 -0.69 5.05
N GLN A 52 -11.97 -0.85 5.35
CA GLN A 52 -12.69 0.11 6.20
C GLN A 52 -12.79 -0.48 7.59
N SER A 53 -12.02 0.07 8.54
CA SER A 53 -12.12 -0.26 9.95
C SER A 53 -13.35 0.42 10.58
N ARG A 54 -14.55 0.13 10.06
CA ARG A 54 -15.76 0.32 10.88
C ARG A 54 -15.70 -0.75 11.95
N SER A 55 -15.42 -0.30 13.17
CA SER A 55 -15.58 -1.10 14.38
C SER A 55 -16.93 -1.81 14.28
N LEU A 56 -16.93 -3.14 14.33
CA LEU A 56 -18.14 -3.92 14.50
C LEU A 56 -18.65 -3.59 15.91
N GLU A 57 -19.34 -2.46 16.05
CA GLU A 57 -20.27 -2.26 17.14
C GLU A 57 -21.38 -3.28 16.92
N ARG A 58 -21.15 -4.47 17.46
CA ARG A 58 -22.15 -5.53 17.55
C ARG A 58 -23.27 -5.00 18.47
N PRO A 59 -24.55 -5.25 18.13
CA PRO A 59 -25.67 -4.88 18.96
C PRO A 59 -25.65 -5.59 20.32
#